data_AF-A0A844TJI5-F1
#
_entry.id   AF-A0A844TJI5-F1
#
_cell.length_a   1.000
_cell.length_b   1.000
_cell.length_c   1.000
_cell.angle_alpha   90.00
_cell.angle_beta   90.00
_cell.angle_gamma   90.00
#
_symmetry.space_group_name_H-M   'P 1'
#
loop_
_entity.id
_entity.type
_entity.pdbx_description
1 polymer ?
#
loop_
_entity_poly.entity_id
_entity_poly.type
_entity_poly.pdbx_seq_one_letter_code
_entity_poly.pdbx_strand_id
1 'polypeptide(L)'
;MTAFDPQSVTHDMARFALDLEWATLPDKVRREAPRAWLNWVACTVGAARTPAMEAAVRGVLLMESSGEVGLLGRSESASVSNAALLNCLGSSSQTYDDTHLATITHPTGPVAAAALAVACKRAGAGQPVSGRDLLVALVAGLELECRVSCAIAAGGGSLGWYMTSLSGGIGAAAAAGRPAIRLESRANGVGLGCRCGASGRISRDSRQHGHHLRSGHGRA
;
A
#
# COMPACT_ATOMS: atom_id res chain seq x y z
N MET A 1 -25.36 -1.19 16.80
CA MET A 1 -23.88 -1.11 16.90
C MET A 1 -23.42 -2.38 17.61
N THR A 2 -23.08 -3.42 16.87
CA THR A 2 -22.64 -4.69 17.46
C THR A 2 -21.24 -4.50 18.06
N ALA A 3 -21.11 -4.79 19.35
CA ALA A 3 -19.83 -4.76 20.05
C ALA A 3 -18.85 -5.68 19.34
N PHE A 4 -17.58 -5.26 19.21
CA PHE A 4 -16.52 -6.11 18.69
C PHE A 4 -16.39 -7.34 19.57
N ASP A 5 -16.45 -8.53 18.97
CA ASP A 5 -16.11 -9.77 19.65
C ASP A 5 -14.60 -9.75 19.96
N PRO A 6 -14.20 -9.70 21.24
CA PRO A 6 -12.80 -9.67 21.64
C PRO A 6 -12.03 -10.96 21.30
N GLN A 7 -12.71 -11.99 20.76
CA GLN A 7 -12.09 -13.23 20.26
C GLN A 7 -12.08 -13.34 18.72
N SER A 8 -12.43 -12.27 17.99
CA SER A 8 -12.45 -12.30 16.52
C SER A 8 -11.06 -12.15 15.89
N VAL A 9 -10.83 -12.82 14.75
CA VAL A 9 -9.58 -12.69 13.96
C VAL A 9 -9.27 -11.23 13.60
N THR A 10 -10.30 -10.43 13.33
CA THR A 10 -10.15 -8.99 13.07
C THR A 10 -9.62 -8.23 14.28
N HIS A 11 -10.03 -8.62 15.50
CA HIS A 11 -9.51 -8.05 16.74
C HIS A 11 -8.03 -8.40 16.92
N ASP A 12 -7.64 -9.65 16.66
CA ASP A 12 -6.25 -10.09 16.74
C ASP A 12 -5.35 -9.35 15.74
N MET A 13 -5.81 -9.13 14.51
CA MET A 13 -5.08 -8.35 13.50
C MET A 13 -4.90 -6.90 13.92
N ALA A 14 -5.96 -6.27 14.46
CA ALA A 14 -5.90 -4.89 14.95
C ALA A 14 -4.93 -4.76 16.13
N ARG A 15 -5.01 -5.69 17.09
CA ARG A 15 -4.11 -5.74 18.25
C ARG A 15 -2.66 -5.95 17.82
N PHE A 16 -2.40 -6.93 16.95
CA PHE A 16 -1.06 -7.16 16.39
C PHE A 16 -0.50 -5.88 15.77
N ALA A 17 -1.28 -5.21 14.92
CA ALA A 17 -0.85 -3.97 14.30
C ALA A 17 -0.49 -2.97 15.39
N LEU A 18 -1.41 -2.62 16.29
CA LEU A 18 -1.27 -1.59 17.34
C LEU A 18 -0.11 -1.83 18.31
N ASP A 19 0.10 -3.07 18.72
CA ASP A 19 1.10 -3.46 19.73
C ASP A 19 2.52 -3.59 19.18
N LEU A 20 2.69 -3.67 17.85
CA LEU A 20 4.00 -3.85 17.23
C LEU A 20 4.95 -2.69 17.56
N GLU A 21 6.13 -2.97 18.10
CA GLU A 21 7.11 -1.93 18.40
C GLU A 21 8.42 -2.16 17.67
N TRP A 22 9.12 -1.09 17.32
CA TRP A 22 10.42 -1.22 16.66
C TRP A 22 11.42 -2.09 17.46
N ALA A 23 11.38 -1.99 18.79
CA ALA A 23 12.26 -2.75 19.66
C ALA A 23 11.99 -4.26 19.60
N THR A 24 10.75 -4.67 19.35
CA THR A 24 10.31 -6.07 19.31
C THR A 24 10.43 -6.69 17.93
N LEU A 25 10.68 -5.90 16.88
CA LEU A 25 10.91 -6.41 15.53
C LEU A 25 12.16 -7.30 15.46
N PRO A 26 12.09 -8.47 14.78
CA PRO A 26 13.27 -9.28 14.49
C PRO A 26 14.33 -8.48 13.72
N ASP A 27 15.61 -8.77 13.97
CA ASP A 27 16.72 -8.03 13.33
C ASP A 27 16.66 -8.02 11.80
N LYS A 28 16.22 -9.14 11.21
CA LYS A 28 16.04 -9.22 9.77
C LYS A 28 14.97 -8.23 9.29
N VAL A 29 13.83 -8.16 9.98
CA VAL A 29 12.74 -7.23 9.63
C VAL A 29 13.19 -5.78 9.79
N ARG A 30 13.93 -5.45 10.85
CA ARG A 30 14.50 -4.10 11.04
C ARG A 30 15.46 -3.69 9.91
N ARG A 31 16.19 -4.64 9.33
CA ARG A 31 17.09 -4.40 8.19
C ARG A 31 16.35 -4.28 6.86
N GLU A 32 15.31 -5.08 6.66
CA GLU A 32 14.57 -5.11 5.38
C GLU A 32 13.52 -4.01 5.28
N ALA A 33 12.91 -3.55 6.38
CA ALA A 33 11.88 -2.51 6.32
C ALA A 33 12.34 -1.21 5.63
N PRO A 34 13.53 -0.65 5.94
CA PRO A 34 14.06 0.50 5.20
C PRO A 34 14.38 0.19 3.73
N ARG A 35 14.77 -1.06 3.40
CA ARG A 35 15.07 -1.48 2.03
C ARG A 35 13.81 -1.60 1.18
N ALA A 36 12.75 -2.16 1.74
CA ALA A 36 11.43 -2.21 1.11
C ALA A 36 10.91 -0.79 0.84
N TRP A 37 11.00 0.10 1.84
CA TRP A 37 10.66 1.51 1.66
C TRP A 37 11.47 2.18 0.54
N LEU A 38 12.80 2.00 0.55
CA LEU A 38 13.69 2.56 -0.48
C LEU A 38 13.35 2.01 -1.88
N ASN A 39 13.12 0.70 -2.00
CA ASN A 39 12.73 0.06 -3.24
C ASN A 39 11.44 0.67 -3.80
N TRP A 40 10.43 0.85 -2.93
CA TRP A 40 9.17 1.47 -3.31
C TRP A 40 9.35 2.91 -3.79
N VAL A 41 10.10 3.74 -3.05
CA VAL A 41 10.40 5.12 -3.47
C VAL A 41 11.11 5.13 -4.82
N ALA A 42 12.11 4.26 -5.02
CA ALA A 42 12.86 4.18 -6.27
C ALA A 42 11.96 3.79 -7.45
N CYS A 43 11.06 2.81 -7.27
CA CYS A 43 10.12 2.40 -8.29
C CYS A 43 9.13 3.53 -8.64
N THR A 44 8.56 4.21 -7.63
CA THR A 44 7.63 5.32 -7.85
C THR A 44 8.31 6.49 -8.57
N VAL A 45 9.51 6.90 -8.13
CA VAL A 45 10.26 7.99 -8.76
C VAL A 45 10.71 7.60 -10.16
N GLY A 46 11.17 6.37 -10.38
CA GLY A 46 11.57 5.87 -11.69
C GLY A 46 10.42 5.83 -12.69
N ALA A 47 9.18 5.67 -12.22
CA ALA A 47 7.98 5.69 -13.05
C ALA A 47 7.35 7.07 -13.22
N ALA A 48 7.81 8.07 -12.46
CA ALA A 48 7.08 9.32 -12.23
C ALA A 48 6.72 10.05 -13.52
N ARG A 49 7.57 9.98 -14.56
CA ARG A 49 7.40 10.69 -15.85
C ARG A 49 7.05 9.77 -17.03
N THR A 50 6.58 8.55 -16.76
CA THR A 50 6.11 7.65 -17.82
C THR A 50 4.81 8.18 -18.44
N PRO A 51 4.51 7.87 -19.72
CA PRO A 51 3.26 8.30 -20.36
C PRO A 51 2.00 7.86 -19.60
N ALA A 52 2.03 6.67 -19.00
CA ALA A 52 0.94 6.16 -18.17
C ALA A 52 0.74 7.01 -16.91
N MET A 53 1.82 7.38 -16.22
CA MET A 53 1.73 8.26 -15.06
C MET A 53 1.31 9.69 -15.43
N GLU A 54 1.77 10.24 -16.55
CA GLU A 54 1.30 11.54 -17.04
C GLU A 54 -0.22 11.53 -17.29
N ALA A 55 -0.73 10.48 -17.93
CA ALA A 55 -2.16 10.33 -18.16
C ALA A 55 -2.95 10.18 -16.84
N ALA A 56 -2.48 9.35 -15.92
CA ALA A 56 -3.13 9.12 -14.62
C ALA A 56 -3.17 10.40 -13.77
N VAL A 57 -2.03 11.11 -13.66
CA VAL A 57 -1.94 12.36 -12.91
C VAL A 57 -2.87 13.41 -13.52
N ARG A 58 -2.85 13.59 -14.84
CA ARG A 58 -3.79 14.52 -15.50
C ARG A 58 -5.25 14.15 -15.23
N GLY A 59 -5.61 12.87 -15.35
CA GLY A 59 -6.96 12.40 -15.12
C GLY A 59 -7.45 12.67 -13.69
N VAL A 60 -6.60 12.41 -12.70
CA VAL A 60 -6.92 12.67 -11.29
C VAL A 60 -7.00 14.18 -11.00
N LEU A 61 -6.04 14.97 -11.48
CA LEU A 61 -5.98 16.41 -11.20
C LEU A 61 -7.12 17.20 -11.85
N LEU A 62 -7.75 16.68 -12.91
CA LEU A 62 -8.98 17.28 -13.48
C LEU A 62 -10.15 17.29 -12.51
N MET A 63 -10.17 16.38 -11.52
CA MET A 63 -11.23 16.25 -10.52
C MET A 63 -10.82 16.80 -9.15
N GLU A 64 -9.59 17.30 -9.02
CA GLU A 64 -9.05 17.84 -7.78
C GLU A 64 -9.28 19.36 -7.68
N SER A 65 -9.65 19.83 -6.49
CA SER A 65 -9.77 21.26 -6.20
C SER A 65 -8.55 21.81 -5.47
N SER A 66 -7.80 20.96 -4.78
CA SER A 66 -6.58 21.34 -4.03
C SER A 66 -5.74 20.10 -3.71
N GLY A 67 -4.44 20.30 -3.49
CA GLY A 67 -3.53 19.23 -3.10
C GLY A 67 -2.80 19.56 -1.80
N GLU A 68 -2.65 18.55 -0.94
CA GLU A 68 -1.95 18.66 0.35
C GLU A 68 -0.79 17.66 0.50
N VAL A 69 -0.76 16.62 -0.33
CA VAL A 69 0.31 15.61 -0.35
C VAL A 69 0.99 15.63 -1.72
N GLY A 70 2.31 15.78 -1.73
CA GLY A 70 3.13 15.75 -2.94
C GLY A 70 3.22 14.36 -3.58
N LEU A 71 3.34 14.34 -4.90
CA LEU A 71 3.59 13.13 -5.67
C LEU A 71 5.11 12.89 -5.82
N LEU A 72 5.58 11.67 -5.54
CA LEU A 72 7.01 11.36 -5.59
C LEU A 72 7.58 11.51 -7.01
N GLY A 73 8.71 12.21 -7.13
CA GLY A 73 9.35 12.46 -8.43
C GLY A 73 8.63 13.51 -9.29
N ARG A 74 7.66 14.25 -8.71
CA ARG A 74 6.83 15.23 -9.41
C ARG A 74 6.70 16.52 -8.59
N SER A 75 6.23 17.58 -9.24
CA SER A 75 5.99 18.89 -8.63
C SER A 75 4.56 19.03 -8.10
N GLU A 76 3.66 18.19 -8.60
CA GLU A 76 2.24 18.23 -8.32
C GLU A 76 1.91 17.62 -6.94
N SER A 77 0.79 18.07 -6.39
CA SER A 77 0.21 17.56 -5.16
C SER A 77 -1.26 17.21 -5.39
N ALA A 78 -1.78 16.26 -4.61
CA ALA A 78 -3.18 15.85 -4.64
C ALA A 78 -3.74 15.71 -3.21
N SER A 79 -5.04 15.43 -3.09
CA SER A 79 -5.62 15.01 -1.81
C SER A 79 -4.94 13.73 -1.31
N VAL A 80 -5.04 13.44 0.00
CA VAL A 80 -4.39 12.25 0.61
C VAL A 80 -4.68 10.97 -0.15
N SER A 81 -5.96 10.71 -0.45
CA SER A 81 -6.39 9.49 -1.11
C SER A 81 -5.83 9.39 -2.53
N ASN A 82 -5.83 10.50 -3.27
CA ASN A 82 -5.33 10.53 -4.64
C ASN A 82 -3.81 10.50 -4.71
N ALA A 83 -3.10 11.11 -3.76
CA ALA A 83 -1.66 10.99 -3.66
C ALA A 83 -1.23 9.56 -3.31
N ALA A 84 -1.96 8.88 -2.41
CA ALA A 84 -1.74 7.46 -2.14
C ALA A 84 -1.99 6.61 -3.39
N LEU A 85 -3.09 6.84 -4.11
CA LEU A 85 -3.41 6.14 -5.36
C LEU A 85 -2.30 6.33 -6.41
N LEU A 86 -1.89 7.57 -6.68
CA LEU A 86 -0.91 7.89 -7.72
C LEU A 86 0.49 7.41 -7.37
N ASN A 87 0.92 7.51 -6.11
CA ASN A 87 2.23 6.98 -5.69
C ASN A 87 2.26 5.43 -5.72
N CYS A 88 1.14 4.77 -5.37
CA CYS A 88 1.00 3.32 -5.48
C CYS A 88 1.03 2.86 -6.95
N LEU A 89 0.29 3.55 -7.83
CA LEU A 89 0.31 3.28 -9.27
C LEU A 89 1.71 3.45 -9.85
N GLY A 90 2.41 4.51 -9.44
CA GLY A 90 3.79 4.76 -9.85
C GLY A 90 4.70 3.58 -9.51
N SER A 91 4.66 3.08 -8.27
CA SER A 91 5.53 1.96 -7.85
C SER A 91 5.32 0.66 -8.66
N SER A 92 4.09 0.35 -9.06
CA SER A 92 3.78 -0.92 -9.73
C SER A 92 3.78 -0.84 -11.26
N SER A 93 3.75 0.37 -11.82
CA SER A 93 3.62 0.61 -13.28
C SER A 93 4.68 -0.06 -14.14
N GLN A 94 5.91 -0.22 -13.63
CA GLN A 94 7.04 -0.84 -14.32
C GLN A 94 7.33 -2.27 -13.85
N THR A 95 6.55 -2.80 -12.91
CA THR A 95 6.70 -4.16 -12.37
C THR A 95 8.10 -4.47 -11.78
N TYR A 96 8.77 -3.44 -11.24
CA TYR A 96 10.04 -3.56 -10.51
C TYR A 96 9.86 -3.59 -8.98
N ASP A 97 8.62 -3.48 -8.51
CA ASP A 97 8.29 -3.53 -7.10
C ASP A 97 8.47 -4.93 -6.52
N ASP A 98 8.47 -5.01 -5.18
CA ASP A 98 8.73 -6.25 -4.46
C ASP A 98 7.59 -7.26 -4.61
N THR A 99 7.89 -8.54 -4.41
CA THR A 99 6.90 -9.61 -4.52
C THR A 99 7.01 -10.59 -3.35
N HIS A 100 5.89 -10.79 -2.67
CA HIS A 100 5.71 -11.89 -1.72
C HIS A 100 5.45 -13.19 -2.50
N LEU A 101 6.51 -13.97 -2.70
CA LEU A 101 6.53 -15.12 -3.60
C LEU A 101 5.46 -16.18 -3.31
N ALA A 102 5.08 -16.39 -2.06
CA ALA A 102 4.09 -17.41 -1.69
C ALA A 102 2.70 -17.12 -2.27
N THR A 103 2.39 -15.85 -2.56
CA THR A 103 1.06 -15.42 -3.02
C THR A 103 1.11 -14.54 -4.26
N ILE A 104 2.31 -14.19 -4.76
CA ILE A 104 2.52 -13.24 -5.86
C ILE A 104 1.82 -11.90 -5.53
N THR A 105 1.86 -11.51 -4.26
CA THR A 105 1.36 -10.21 -3.79
C THR A 105 2.50 -9.20 -3.89
N HIS A 106 2.19 -7.94 -4.22
CA HIS A 106 3.15 -6.83 -4.26
C HIS A 106 2.88 -5.87 -3.10
N PRO A 107 3.38 -6.17 -1.89
CA PRO A 107 2.78 -5.64 -0.67
C PRO A 107 3.24 -4.21 -0.34
N THR A 108 4.44 -3.79 -0.78
CA THR A 108 4.95 -2.48 -0.37
C THR A 108 4.22 -1.32 -1.04
N GLY A 109 3.81 -1.47 -2.31
CA GLY A 109 3.09 -0.45 -3.08
C GLY A 109 1.91 0.21 -2.34
N PRO A 110 0.83 -0.55 -2.05
CA PRO A 110 -0.36 0.00 -1.40
C PRO A 110 -0.08 0.47 0.03
N VAL A 111 0.74 -0.26 0.78
CA VAL A 111 1.02 0.03 2.20
C VAL A 111 1.85 1.30 2.37
N ALA A 112 2.97 1.41 1.65
CA ALA A 112 3.87 2.55 1.75
C ALA A 112 3.21 3.83 1.24
N ALA A 113 2.44 3.75 0.16
CA ALA A 113 1.74 4.90 -0.39
C ALA A 113 0.70 5.47 0.59
N ALA A 114 -0.10 4.62 1.22
CA ALA A 114 -1.06 5.04 2.23
C ALA A 114 -0.39 5.60 3.49
N ALA A 115 0.68 4.93 3.96
CA ALA A 115 1.43 5.36 5.13
C ALA A 115 2.09 6.74 4.91
N LEU A 116 2.71 6.96 3.75
CA LEU A 116 3.31 8.24 3.39
C LEU A 116 2.26 9.35 3.32
N ALA A 117 1.13 9.10 2.63
CA ALA A 117 0.11 10.11 2.44
C ALA A 117 -0.48 10.60 3.78
N VAL A 118 -0.75 9.68 4.70
CA VAL A 118 -1.21 10.04 6.05
C VAL A 118 -0.10 10.75 6.84
N ALA A 119 1.15 10.28 6.77
CA ALA A 119 2.26 10.94 7.44
C ALA A 119 2.45 12.39 6.98
N CYS A 120 2.34 12.65 5.66
CA CYS A 120 2.38 14.00 5.09
C CYS A 120 1.23 14.87 5.58
N LYS A 121 -0.02 14.37 5.54
CA LYS A 121 -1.18 15.13 6.07
C LYS A 121 -0.99 15.49 7.54
N ARG A 122 -0.54 14.53 8.35
CA ARG A 122 -0.31 14.75 9.78
C ARG A 122 0.81 15.74 10.03
N ALA A 123 1.89 15.68 9.27
CA ALA A 123 2.96 16.67 9.34
C ALA A 123 2.45 18.10 9.01
N GLY A 124 1.63 18.24 7.98
CA GLY A 124 0.96 19.51 7.64
C GLY A 124 0.04 20.04 8.74
N ALA A 125 -0.56 19.14 9.54
CA ALA A 125 -1.37 19.47 10.71
C ALA A 125 -0.56 19.66 12.02
N GLY A 126 0.77 19.73 11.95
CA GLY A 126 1.63 19.91 13.12
C GLY A 126 1.80 18.67 14.00
N GLN A 127 1.46 17.47 13.49
CA GLN A 127 1.56 16.19 14.19
C GLN A 127 2.49 15.21 13.44
N PRO A 128 3.78 15.53 13.26
CA PRO A 128 4.67 14.72 12.42
C PRO A 128 4.80 13.28 12.94
N VAL A 129 4.89 12.33 12.00
CA VAL A 129 5.15 10.91 12.28
C VAL A 129 6.66 10.67 12.17
N SER A 130 7.27 10.06 13.18
CA SER A 130 8.70 9.75 13.14
C SER A 130 8.99 8.69 12.06
N GLY A 131 10.19 8.73 11.46
CA GLY A 131 10.58 7.71 10.47
C GLY A 131 10.54 6.29 11.03
N ARG A 132 10.85 6.12 12.32
CA ARG A 132 10.71 4.83 13.01
C ARG A 132 9.25 4.39 13.08
N ASP A 133 8.34 5.27 13.49
CA ASP A 133 6.91 4.93 13.57
C ASP A 133 6.31 4.64 12.19
N LEU A 134 6.77 5.35 11.16
CA LEU A 134 6.41 5.11 9.77
C LEU A 134 6.85 3.71 9.31
N LEU A 135 8.08 3.30 9.63
CA LEU A 135 8.57 1.95 9.31
C LEU A 135 7.84 0.86 10.10
N VAL A 136 7.45 1.11 11.36
CA VAL A 136 6.61 0.17 12.11
C VAL A 136 5.22 0.06 11.48
N ALA A 137 4.64 1.17 11.03
CA ALA A 137 3.36 1.17 10.30
C ALA A 137 3.46 0.37 8.99
N LEU A 138 4.54 0.56 8.24
CA LEU A 138 4.85 -0.21 7.04
C LEU A 138 4.89 -1.71 7.36
N VAL A 139 5.70 -2.14 8.33
CA VAL A 139 5.83 -3.56 8.69
C VAL A 139 4.50 -4.15 9.14
N ALA A 140 3.72 -3.43 9.96
CA ALA A 140 2.42 -3.89 10.40
C ALA A 140 1.46 -4.10 9.22
N GLY A 141 1.42 -3.16 8.26
CA GLY A 141 0.61 -3.29 7.06
C GLY A 141 1.04 -4.45 6.17
N LEU A 142 2.35 -4.58 5.91
CA LEU A 142 2.92 -5.67 5.11
C LEU A 142 2.59 -7.05 5.69
N GLU A 143 2.75 -7.23 7.00
CA GLU A 143 2.46 -8.51 7.67
C GLU A 143 0.98 -8.87 7.54
N LEU A 144 0.07 -7.91 7.74
CA LEU A 144 -1.36 -8.15 7.61
C LEU A 144 -1.77 -8.45 6.16
N GLU A 145 -1.25 -7.71 5.19
CA GLU A 145 -1.49 -7.94 3.77
C GLU A 145 -1.03 -9.33 3.33
N CYS A 146 0.19 -9.74 3.71
CA CYS A 146 0.74 -11.05 3.38
C CYS A 146 -0.05 -12.18 4.06
N ARG A 147 -0.45 -12.03 5.34
CA ARG A 147 -1.27 -13.03 6.04
C ARG A 147 -2.65 -13.20 5.41
N VAL A 148 -3.30 -12.10 5.03
CA VAL A 148 -4.58 -12.16 4.33
C VAL A 148 -4.41 -12.79 2.96
N SER A 149 -3.34 -12.46 2.24
CA SER A 149 -3.02 -13.10 0.97
C SER A 149 -2.87 -14.62 1.13
N CYS A 150 -2.13 -15.08 2.16
CA CYS A 150 -1.98 -16.51 2.43
C CYS A 150 -3.31 -17.18 2.76
N ALA A 151 -4.18 -16.53 3.54
CA ALA A 151 -5.50 -17.06 3.88
C ALA A 151 -6.41 -17.20 2.65
N ILE A 152 -6.42 -16.19 1.77
CA ILE A 152 -7.16 -16.20 0.51
C ILE A 152 -6.65 -17.33 -0.40
N ALA A 153 -5.33 -17.46 -0.55
CA ALA A 153 -4.71 -18.48 -1.37
C ALA A 153 -5.00 -19.90 -0.85
N ALA A 154 -4.93 -20.11 0.48
CA ALA A 154 -5.24 -21.38 1.12
C ALA A 154 -6.73 -21.78 0.95
N GLY A 155 -7.63 -20.80 0.87
CA GLY A 155 -9.06 -21.02 0.59
C GLY A 155 -9.40 -21.33 -0.88
N GLY A 156 -8.40 -21.53 -1.75
CA GLY A 156 -8.59 -21.75 -3.19
C GLY A 156 -8.86 -20.46 -3.98
N GLY A 157 -8.77 -19.29 -3.34
CA GLY A 157 -9.12 -17.99 -3.88
C GLY A 157 -8.00 -17.31 -4.65
N SER A 158 -7.52 -17.88 -5.75
CA SER A 158 -6.70 -17.11 -6.70
C SER A 158 -7.07 -17.31 -8.16
N LEU A 159 -8.15 -18.05 -8.46
CA LEU A 159 -8.63 -18.25 -9.84
C LEU A 159 -9.07 -16.92 -10.48
N GLY A 160 -8.10 -16.23 -11.08
CA GLY A 160 -8.28 -15.02 -11.89
C GLY A 160 -8.24 -13.69 -11.13
N TRP A 161 -7.99 -13.67 -9.82
CA TRP A 161 -7.91 -12.44 -9.04
C TRP A 161 -6.47 -12.02 -8.77
N TYR A 162 -6.21 -10.71 -8.77
CA TYR A 162 -4.90 -10.16 -8.43
C TYR A 162 -4.78 -10.05 -6.91
N MET A 163 -3.87 -10.82 -6.29
CA MET A 163 -3.81 -10.94 -4.83
C MET A 163 -3.59 -9.61 -4.12
N THR A 164 -2.78 -8.72 -4.69
CA THR A 164 -2.56 -7.37 -4.18
C THR A 164 -3.86 -6.54 -4.17
N SER A 165 -4.75 -6.69 -5.17
CA SER A 165 -6.02 -5.93 -5.18
C SER A 165 -7.01 -6.43 -4.13
N LEU A 166 -6.88 -7.67 -3.67
CA LEU A 166 -7.73 -8.24 -2.62
C LEU A 166 -7.23 -7.92 -1.22
N SER A 167 -5.92 -7.92 -1.02
CA SER A 167 -5.29 -7.83 0.31
C SER A 167 -4.67 -6.46 0.62
N GLY A 168 -4.21 -5.73 -0.40
CA GLY A 168 -3.48 -4.48 -0.24
C GLY A 168 -4.26 -3.38 0.47
N GLY A 169 -5.58 -3.32 0.27
CA GLY A 169 -6.45 -2.38 1.00
C GLY A 169 -6.44 -2.60 2.51
N ILE A 170 -6.23 -3.82 2.98
CA ILE A 170 -6.17 -4.15 4.41
C ILE A 170 -4.83 -3.70 5.00
N GLY A 171 -3.72 -3.99 4.32
CA GLY A 171 -2.40 -3.53 4.74
C GLY A 171 -2.31 -2.00 4.75
N ALA A 172 -2.78 -1.35 3.67
CA ALA A 172 -2.79 0.09 3.52
C ALA A 172 -3.53 0.79 4.66
N ALA A 173 -4.73 0.32 5.00
CA ALA A 173 -5.53 0.95 6.03
C ALA A 173 -5.04 0.63 7.45
N ALA A 174 -4.38 -0.53 7.68
CA ALA A 174 -3.65 -0.77 8.93
C ALA A 174 -2.48 0.21 9.13
N ALA A 175 -1.68 0.43 8.08
CA ALA A 175 -0.56 1.37 8.13
C ALA A 175 -1.01 2.84 8.26
N ALA A 176 -2.07 3.22 7.54
CA ALA A 176 -2.66 4.55 7.59
C ALA A 176 -3.34 4.85 8.94
N GLY A 177 -4.03 3.87 9.54
CA GLY A 177 -4.76 4.04 10.80
C GLY A 177 -3.87 4.05 12.04
N ARG A 178 -2.75 3.30 12.01
CA ARG A 178 -1.85 3.11 13.15
C ARG A 178 -1.44 4.43 13.86
N PRO A 179 -0.94 5.47 13.17
CA PRO A 179 -0.45 6.67 13.85
C PRO A 179 -1.56 7.45 14.57
N ALA A 180 -2.77 7.48 14.00
CA ALA A 180 -3.91 8.14 14.61
C ALA A 180 -4.37 7.41 15.87
N ILE A 181 -4.55 6.08 15.77
CA ILE A 181 -5.06 5.27 16.87
C ILE A 181 -4.06 5.21 18.04
N ARG A 182 -2.75 5.11 17.78
CA ARG A 182 -1.76 5.13 18.88
C ARG A 182 -1.72 6.46 19.64
N LEU A 183 -1.99 7.58 18.98
CA LEU A 183 -2.05 8.88 19.65
C LEU A 183 -3.29 8.97 20.53
N GLU A 184 -4.46 8.56 20.01
CA GLU A 184 -5.71 8.50 20.78
C GLU A 184 -5.60 7.51 21.94
N SER A 185 -5.01 6.32 21.75
CA SER A 185 -4.81 5.35 22.83
C SER A 185 -3.83 5.86 23.90
N ARG A 186 -2.82 6.65 23.54
CA ARG A 186 -1.95 7.31 24.52
C ARG A 186 -2.66 8.44 25.27
N ALA A 187 -3.55 9.17 24.61
CA ALA A 187 -4.33 10.25 25.22
C ALA A 187 -5.48 9.72 26.10
N ASN A 188 -6.12 8.62 25.70
CA ASN A 188 -7.38 8.13 26.29
C ASN A 188 -7.25 6.78 27.01
N GLY A 189 -6.10 6.09 26.94
CA GLY A 189 -5.87 4.81 27.61
C GLY A 189 -6.65 3.61 27.05
N VAL A 190 -7.27 3.71 25.86
CA VAL A 190 -8.16 2.66 25.28
C VAL A 190 -7.75 2.32 23.83
N GLY A 191 -7.73 1.02 23.48
CA GLY A 191 -7.46 0.52 22.12
C GLY A 191 -8.73 0.40 21.27
N LEU A 192 -8.75 1.00 20.08
CA LEU A 192 -9.89 1.00 19.13
C LEU A 192 -9.57 0.23 17.85
N GLY A 193 -10.53 -0.55 17.34
CA GLY A 193 -10.39 -1.44 16.18
C GLY A 193 -10.60 -0.78 14.80
N CYS A 194 -9.78 -1.16 13.82
CA CYS A 194 -9.85 -0.70 12.42
C CYS A 194 -10.92 -1.43 11.57
N ARG A 195 -11.49 -0.74 10.57
CA ARG A 195 -12.21 -1.32 9.43
C ARG A 195 -11.46 -0.98 8.13
N CYS A 196 -11.12 -1.99 7.33
CA CYS A 196 -10.37 -1.85 6.08
C CYS A 196 -10.98 -2.74 4.99
N GLY A 197 -11.28 -2.19 3.81
CA GLY A 197 -11.65 -3.00 2.63
C GLY A 197 -11.96 -2.16 1.40
N ALA A 198 -11.21 -2.38 0.31
CA ALA A 198 -11.57 -2.04 -1.06
C ALA A 198 -10.96 -3.12 -1.98
N SER A 199 -11.75 -3.65 -2.92
CA SER A 199 -11.35 -4.74 -3.84
C SER A 199 -11.60 -4.35 -5.31
N GLY A 200 -10.63 -4.61 -6.20
CA GLY A 200 -10.76 -4.42 -7.65
C GLY A 200 -10.67 -5.74 -8.43
N ARG A 201 -11.47 -5.88 -9.50
CA ARG A 201 -11.54 -7.04 -10.42
C ARG A 201 -10.85 -6.69 -11.75
N ILE A 202 -10.09 -7.61 -12.35
CA ILE A 202 -9.57 -7.46 -13.72
C ILE A 202 -10.25 -8.47 -14.66
N SER A 203 -10.72 -7.98 -15.81
CA SER A 203 -11.04 -8.78 -16.99
C SER A 203 -9.76 -9.07 -17.80
N ARG A 204 -9.66 -10.29 -18.35
CA ARG A 204 -8.50 -10.80 -19.09
C ARG A 204 -8.14 -9.93 -20.32
N ASP A 205 -7.25 -8.95 -20.20
CA ASP A 205 -6.49 -8.42 -21.35
C ASP A 205 -5.21 -7.64 -20.95
N SER A 206 -4.24 -8.31 -20.35
CA SER A 206 -2.92 -7.71 -20.03
C SER A 206 -1.76 -8.26 -20.89
N ARG A 207 -2.06 -8.85 -22.05
CA ARG A 207 -1.03 -9.43 -22.96
C ARG A 207 -0.72 -8.61 -24.23
N GLN A 208 -1.09 -7.34 -24.35
CA GLN A 208 -0.93 -6.63 -25.64
C GLN A 208 0.18 -5.56 -25.76
N HIS A 209 1.00 -5.30 -24.74
CA HIS A 209 2.08 -4.30 -24.87
C HIS A 209 3.48 -4.92 -24.85
N GLY A 210 3.73 -5.91 -25.71
CA GLY A 210 5.04 -6.59 -25.79
C GLY A 210 5.41 -7.27 -27.10
N HIS A 211 4.70 -7.06 -28.21
CA HIS A 211 5.08 -7.66 -29.51
C HIS A 211 4.96 -6.66 -30.67
N HIS A 212 5.87 -5.69 -30.70
CA HIS A 212 6.37 -5.13 -31.95
C HIS A 212 7.81 -5.57 -32.13
N LEU A 213 8.01 -6.66 -32.88
CA LEU A 213 9.17 -7.00 -33.71
C LEU A 213 9.12 -8.49 -34.06
N ARG A 214 8.39 -8.83 -35.13
CA ARG A 214 8.79 -9.84 -36.12
C ARG A 214 7.93 -9.65 -37.37
N SER A 215 8.47 -8.86 -38.29
CA SER A 215 8.11 -8.91 -39.70
C SER A 215 8.59 -10.24 -40.30
N GLY A 216 7.77 -10.85 -41.16
CA GLY A 216 8.31 -11.61 -42.29
C GLY A 216 7.75 -13.02 -42.51
N HIS A 217 6.81 -13.10 -43.46
CA HIS A 217 6.70 -14.08 -44.55
C HIS A 217 6.43 -15.57 -44.25
N GLY A 218 5.44 -16.10 -44.97
CA GLY A 218 5.49 -17.46 -45.50
C GLY A 218 4.18 -18.23 -45.41
N ARG A 219 3.37 -18.17 -46.48
CA ARG A 219 2.29 -19.13 -46.75
C ARG A 219 2.88 -20.50 -47.06
N ALA A 220 2.33 -21.56 -46.45
CA ALA A 220 1.93 -22.83 -47.06
C ALA A 220 1.19 -23.64 -45.98
#